data_AF-A0A1L0AIQ7-F1
#
_entry.id   AF-A0A1L0AIQ7-F1
#
_cell.length_a   1.000
_cell.length_b   1.000
_cell.length_c   1.000
_cell.angle_alpha   90.00
_cell.angle_beta   90.00
_cell.angle_gamma   90.00
#
_symmetry.space_group_name_H-M   'P 1'
#
loop_
_entity.id
_entity.type
_entity.pdbx_description
1 polymer ?
#
loop_
_entity_poly.entity_id
_entity_poly.type
_entity_poly.pdbx_seq_one_letter_code
_entity_poly.pdbx_strand_id
1 'polypeptide(L)' 'MMYLAIELCPNGGMREHPKTHELRTVEIGECETKQDAINNAYQQLDCRQLFRGVIGRSKGLGGYVVLNAHEYAEVK' A
#
# COMPACT_ATOMS: atom_id res chain seq x y z
N MET A 1 11.57 6.08 8.78
CA MET A 1 11.06 4.68 8.86
C MET A 1 10.71 4.20 7.47
N MET A 2 11.02 2.95 7.11
CA MET A 2 10.68 2.41 5.80
C MET A 2 9.18 2.11 5.68
N TYR A 3 8.55 2.56 4.60
CA TYR A 3 7.13 2.32 4.29
C TYR A 3 6.94 1.58 2.97
N LEU A 4 5.91 0.75 2.97
CA LEU A 4 5.54 -0.18 1.92
C LEU A 4 4.04 -0.04 1.67
N ALA A 5 3.61 -0.25 0.43
CA ALA A 5 2.22 -0.26 0.03
C ALA A 5 1.82 -1.64 -0.50
N ILE A 6 0.93 -2.35 0.18
CA ILE A 6 0.38 -3.63 -0.32
C ILE A 6 -0.73 -3.34 -1.32
N GLU A 7 -0.68 -3.92 -2.52
CA GLU A 7 -1.78 -3.86 -3.48
C GLU A 7 -3.02 -4.60 -2.97
N LEU A 8 -4.17 -3.94 -3.03
CA LEU A 8 -5.47 -4.51 -2.79
C LEU A 8 -6.23 -4.73 -4.09
N CYS A 9 -6.94 -5.85 -4.16
CA CYS A 9 -7.94 -6.12 -5.17
C CYS A 9 -9.21 -5.27 -4.94
N PRO A 10 -10.06 -5.09 -5.97
CA PRO A 10 -11.31 -4.34 -5.86
C PRO A 10 -12.28 -4.86 -4.79
N ASN A 11 -12.17 -6.13 -4.42
CA ASN A 11 -12.95 -6.77 -3.36
C ASN A 11 -12.39 -6.54 -1.95
N GLY A 12 -11.31 -5.75 -1.80
CA GLY A 12 -10.64 -5.50 -0.53
C GLY A 12 -9.67 -6.59 -0.08
N GLY A 13 -9.55 -7.69 -0.83
CA GLY A 13 -8.54 -8.72 -0.57
C GLY A 13 -7.14 -8.24 -0.94
N MET A 14 -6.12 -8.70 -0.21
CA MET A 14 -4.74 -8.43 -0.59
C MET A 14 -4.40 -9.17 -1.88
N ARG A 15 -3.65 -8.51 -2.76
CA ARG A 15 -3.26 -9.10 -4.03
C ARG A 15 -1.95 -9.86 -3.85
N GLU A 16 -2.01 -11.17 -4.02
CA GLU A 16 -0.84 -12.04 -4.02
C GLU A 16 -0.34 -12.31 -5.44
N HIS A 17 0.94 -12.64 -5.53
CA HIS A 17 1.53 -13.10 -6.76
C HIS A 17 1.12 -14.57 -7.03
N PRO A 18 0.56 -14.90 -8.21
CA PRO A 18 -0.09 -16.19 -8.46
C PRO A 18 0.86 -17.41 -8.44
N LYS A 19 2.18 -17.19 -8.45
CA LYS A 19 3.18 -18.26 -8.43
C LYS A 19 3.91 -18.42 -7.10
N THR A 20 4.09 -17.33 -6.36
CA THR A 20 4.90 -17.32 -5.13
C THR A 20 4.04 -17.14 -3.88
N HIS A 21 2.75 -16.83 -4.03
CA HIS A 21 1.85 -16.44 -2.94
C HIS A 21 2.34 -15.25 -2.11
N GLU A 22 3.33 -14.51 -2.62
CA GLU A 22 3.82 -13.33 -1.93
C GLU A 22 2.90 -12.14 -2.19
N LEU A 23 2.64 -11.36 -1.15
CA LEU A 23 1.87 -10.12 -1.23
C LEU A 23 2.56 -9.18 -2.20
N ARG A 24 1.81 -8.63 -3.16
CA ARG A 24 2.32 -7.60 -4.05
C ARG A 24 2.50 -6.32 -3.26
N THR A 25 3.74 -5.92 -3.06
CA THR A 25 4.12 -4.68 -2.39
C THR A 25 4.81 -3.72 -3.33
N VAL A 26 4.66 -2.44 -3.05
CA VAL A 26 5.39 -1.34 -3.67
C VAL A 26 6.14 -0.59 -2.58
N GLU A 27 7.43 -0.39 -2.75
CA GLU A 27 8.21 0.41 -1.81
C GLU A 27 7.87 1.89 -1.97
N ILE A 28 7.47 2.53 -0.88
CA ILE A 28 7.19 3.97 -0.85
C ILE A 28 8.47 4.76 -0.49
N GLY A 29 9.31 4.15 0.34
CA GLY A 29 10.60 4.70 0.79
C GLY A 29 10.61 5.05 2.27
N GLU A 30 11.66 5.76 2.69
CA GLU A 30 11.79 6.21 4.06
C GLU A 30 11.01 7.50 4.31
N CYS A 31 10.11 7.48 5.29
CA CYS A 31 9.34 8.64 5.72
C CYS A 31 9.38 8.79 7.25
N GLU A 32 9.19 10.01 7.75
CA GLU A 32 9.17 10.28 9.19
C GLU A 32 7.82 9.87 9.80
N THR A 33 6.72 10.13 9.09
CA THR A 33 5.37 9.81 9.55
C THR A 33 4.58 8.98 8.54
N LYS A 34 3.52 8.30 9.03
CA LYS A 34 2.59 7.55 8.17
C LYS A 34 1.87 8.47 7.17
N GLN A 35 1.60 9.72 7.55
CA GLN A 35 0.96 10.68 6.64
C GLN A 35 1.91 11.12 5.52
N ASP A 36 3.20 11.29 5.81
CA ASP A 36 4.20 11.58 4.77
C ASP A 36 4.35 10.43 3.80
N ALA A 37 4.33 9.19 4.30
CA ALA A 37 4.32 8.00 3.46
C ALA A 37 3.09 7.96 2.55
N ILE A 38 1.90 8.32 3.06
CA ILE A 38 0.68 8.40 2.25
C ILE A 38 0.80 9.49 1.18
N ASN A 39 1.35 10.66 1.52
CA ASN A 39 1.56 11.75 0.57
C ASN A 39 2.57 11.36 -0.52
N ASN A 40 3.62 10.64 -0.16
CA ASN A 40 4.62 10.15 -1.09
C ASN A 40 4.03 9.05 -2.01
N ALA A 41 3.28 8.11 -1.44
CA ALA A 41 2.53 7.11 -2.20
C ALA A 41 1.49 7.73 -3.15
N TYR A 42 0.86 8.84 -2.76
CA TYR A 42 -0.05 9.59 -3.62
C TYR A 42 0.67 10.10 -4.88
N GLN A 43 1.88 10.65 -4.73
CA GLN A 43 2.68 11.13 -5.86
C GLN A 43 3.21 10.00 -6.75
N GLN A 44 3.60 8.86 -6.16
CA GLN A 44 4.19 7.75 -6.90
C GLN A 44 3.15 6.87 -7.61
N LEU A 45 1.97 6.69 -7.01
CA LEU A 45 1.01 5.68 -7.45
C LEU A 45 -0.20 6.26 -8.20
N ASP A 46 -0.28 7.59 -8.36
CA ASP A 46 -1.41 8.29 -8.98
C ASP A 46 -2.78 7.86 -8.40
N CYS A 47 -2.83 7.86 -7.06
CA CYS A 47 -3.94 7.34 -6.28
C CYS A 47 -4.59 8.45 -5.46
N ARG A 48 -5.73 8.18 -4.81
CA ARG A 48 -6.35 9.11 -3.85
C ARG A 48 -6.47 8.49 -2.47
N GLN A 49 -6.07 9.22 -1.43
CA GLN A 49 -6.28 8.77 -0.06
C GLN A 49 -7.79 8.62 0.17
N LEU A 50 -8.20 7.41 0.59
CA LEU A 50 -9.59 7.13 0.93
C LEU A 50 -9.80 7.33 2.44
N PHE A 51 -9.05 6.58 3.27
CA PHE A 51 -9.19 6.64 4.73
C PHE A 51 -8.03 5.96 5.47
N ARG A 52 -7.50 6.55 6.56
CA ARG A 52 -6.53 5.94 7.51
C ARG A 52 -5.34 5.14 6.90
N GLY A 53 -4.78 5.60 5.77
CA GLY A 53 -3.66 4.92 5.10
C GLY A 53 -4.06 3.91 4.03
N VAL A 54 -5.36 3.74 3.81
CA VAL A 54 -5.89 3.11 2.60
C VAL A 54 -5.94 4.15 1.49
N ILE A 55 -5.31 3.85 0.38
CA ILE A 55 -5.25 4.70 -0.81
C ILE A 55 -5.93 3.97 -1.96
N GLY A 56 -6.96 4.57 -2.55
CA GLY A 56 -7.68 3.99 -3.67
C GLY A 56 -7.06 4.34 -5.01
N ARG A 57 -6.97 3.37 -5.92
CA ARG A 57 -6.69 3.67 -7.33
C ARG A 57 -7.97 4.21 -7.99
N SER A 58 -7.81 5.14 -8.91
CA SER A 58 -8.91 5.60 -9.77
C SER A 58 -9.42 4.44 -10.64
N LYS A 59 -10.76 4.38 -10.87
CA LYS A 59 -11.47 3.38 -11.71
C LYS A 59 -11.57 1.93 -11.18
N GLY A 60 -11.89 1.73 -9.90
CA GLY A 60 -12.34 0.42 -9.41
C GLY A 60 -11.32 -0.71 -9.52
N LEU A 61 -10.03 -0.36 -9.65
CA LEU A 61 -8.91 -1.29 -9.76
C LEU A 61 -8.39 -1.77 -8.39
N GLY A 62 -9.11 -1.45 -7.32
CA GLY A 62 -8.70 -1.70 -5.94
C GLY A 62 -7.96 -0.51 -5.34
N GLY A 63 -6.92 -0.79 -4.57
CA GLY A 63 -6.18 0.23 -3.84
C GLY A 63 -4.88 -0.27 -3.28
N TYR A 64 -4.40 0.41 -2.25
CA TYR A 64 -3.21 0.05 -1.51
C TYR A 64 -3.40 0.31 -0.03
N VAL A 65 -2.70 -0.46 0.79
CA VAL A 65 -2.56 -0.19 2.22
C VAL A 65 -1.12 0.19 2.49
N VAL A 66 -0.91 1.41 3.00
CA VAL A 66 0.41 1.87 3.43
C VAL A 66 0.69 1.38 4.84
N LEU A 67 1.76 0.61 4.97
CA LEU A 67 2.25 -0.01 6.19
C LEU A 67 3.72 0.35 6.36
N ASN A 68 4.18 0.46 7.60
CA ASN A 68 5.62 0.47 7.85
C ASN A 68 6.20 -0.96 7.77
N ALA A 69 7.52 -1.08 7.70
CA ALA A 69 8.19 -2.38 7.61
C ALA A 69 7.91 -3.32 8.81
N HIS A 70 7.59 -2.78 9.99
CA HIS A 70 7.24 -3.57 11.17
C HIS A 70 5.82 -4.14 11.06
N GLU A 71 4.84 -3.29 10.74
CA GLU A 71 3.44 -3.68 10.45
C GLU A 71 3.40 -4.72 9.32
N TYR A 72 4.23 -4.57 8.29
CA TYR A 72 4.32 -5.54 7.19
C TYR A 72 4.83 -6.91 7.64
N ALA A 73 5.78 -6.94 8.58
CA ALA A 73 6.30 -8.18 9.13
C ALA A 73 5.27 -8.93 10.00
N GLU A 74 4.29 -8.22 10.58
CA GLU A 74 3.19 -8.84 11.34
C GLU A 74 2.07 -9.39 10.42
N VAL A 75 1.96 -8.88 9.19
CA VAL A 75 0.97 -9.32 8.20
C VAL A 75 1.46 -10.55 7.41
N LYS A 76 2.77 -10.77 7.36
CA LYS A 76 3.44 -11.88 6.65
C LYS A 76 3.51 -13.14 7.52
#